data_AF-A0A392PYH5-F1
#
_entry.id   AF-A0A392PYH5-F1
#
_cell.length_a   1.000
_cell.length_b   1.000
_cell.length_c   1.000
_cell.angle_alpha   90.00
_cell.angle_beta   90.00
_cell.angle_gamma   90.00
#
_symmetry.space_group_name_H-M   'P 1'
#
loop_
_entity.id
_entity.type
_entity.pdbx_description
1 polymer ?
#
loop_
_entity_poly.entity_id
_entity_poly.type
_entity_poly.pdbx_seq_one_letter_code
_entity_poly.pdbx_strand_id
1 'polypeptide(L)'
;MQLSQIPYPGGAKSMVPEAPAPPNNILFIQNLPNETTPMMLQMLFLQYPGFKEVRMVETKPGIAFVEYGDEMQSTVAMQALQGFKITPQNPMLITYAKK
;
A
#
# COMPACT_ATOMS: atom_id res chain seq x y z
N MET A 1 -46.09 26.54 -2.99
CA MET A 1 -44.68 26.31 -3.36
C MET A 1 -43.83 26.23 -2.10
N GLN A 2 -43.84 25.13 -1.34
CA GLN A 2 -42.75 24.83 -0.39
C GLN A 2 -42.89 23.37 0.06
N LEU A 3 -42.06 22.50 -0.50
CA LEU A 3 -41.92 21.12 -0.06
C LEU A 3 -40.45 20.85 0.27
N SER A 4 -40.26 20.41 1.51
CA SER A 4 -39.32 19.40 1.99
C SER A 4 -37.81 19.71 1.97
N GLN A 5 -37.30 19.78 3.20
CA GLN A 5 -35.90 19.52 3.57
C GLN A 5 -35.48 18.13 3.08
N ILE A 6 -34.27 18.03 2.52
CA ILE A 6 -33.61 16.76 2.24
C ILE A 6 -32.43 16.63 3.20
N PRO A 7 -32.36 15.59 4.05
CA PRO A 7 -31.21 15.36 4.91
C PRO A 7 -30.01 14.89 4.10
N TYR A 8 -28.83 15.39 4.46
CA TYR A 8 -27.55 14.93 3.90
C TYR A 8 -27.33 13.45 4.25
N PRO A 9 -26.99 12.57 3.29
CA PRO A 9 -26.52 11.25 3.62
C PRO A 9 -25.12 11.35 4.23
N GLY A 10 -24.98 10.83 5.45
CA GLY A 10 -23.72 10.69 6.16
C GLY A 10 -22.70 9.90 5.36
N GLY A 11 -21.44 10.31 5.50
CA GLY A 11 -20.29 9.76 4.78
C GLY A 11 -20.05 8.30 5.08
N ALA A 12 -20.59 7.43 4.24
CA ALA A 12 -19.91 6.20 3.88
C ALA A 12 -18.69 6.63 3.06
N LYS A 13 -17.48 6.56 3.64
CA LYS A 13 -16.24 6.63 2.85
C LYS A 13 -16.39 5.58 1.76
N SER A 14 -16.64 6.06 0.55
CA SER A 14 -16.96 5.22 -0.59
C SER A 14 -15.84 4.21 -0.75
N MET A 15 -16.19 2.92 -0.73
CA MET A 15 -15.33 1.82 -1.17
C MET A 15 -15.18 1.87 -2.70
N VAL A 16 -14.96 3.05 -3.26
CA VAL A 16 -14.57 3.19 -4.65
C VAL A 16 -13.17 2.60 -4.76
N PRO A 17 -12.93 1.69 -5.73
CA PRO A 17 -11.57 1.38 -6.12
C PRO A 17 -10.96 2.70 -6.54
N GLU A 18 -10.11 3.25 -5.68
CA GLU A 18 -9.36 4.44 -6.03
C GLU A 18 -8.62 4.12 -7.32
N ALA A 19 -8.77 4.98 -8.33
CA ALA A 19 -8.02 4.81 -9.57
C ALA A 19 -6.55 4.55 -9.22
N PRO A 20 -5.88 3.57 -9.85
CA PRO A 20 -4.51 3.23 -9.49
C PRO A 20 -3.70 4.52 -9.53
N ALA A 21 -3.06 4.84 -8.40
CA ALA A 21 -2.17 6.00 -8.35
C ALA A 21 -1.17 5.91 -9.51
N PRO A 22 -0.78 7.04 -10.12
CA PRO A 22 0.22 7.02 -11.18
C PRO A 22 1.51 6.36 -10.67
N PRO A 23 2.34 5.77 -11.55
CA PRO A 23 3.61 5.19 -11.17
C PRO A 23 4.44 6.13 -10.28
N ASN A 24 5.02 5.56 -9.23
CA ASN A 24 5.78 6.28 -8.21
C ASN A 24 6.93 5.39 -7.74
N ASN A 25 8.09 5.96 -7.42
CA ASN A 25 9.22 5.22 -6.86
C ASN A 25 8.94 4.74 -5.43
N ILE A 26 7.89 5.26 -4.77
CA ILE A 26 7.44 4.81 -3.45
C ILE A 26 6.21 3.91 -3.59
N LEU A 27 6.26 2.73 -2.97
CA LEU A 27 5.17 1.77 -2.85
C LEU A 27 4.51 1.89 -1.47
N PHE A 28 3.20 1.79 -1.46
CA PHE A 28 2.40 1.63 -0.26
C PHE A 28 1.98 0.16 -0.11
N ILE A 29 2.34 -0.41 1.03
CA ILE A 29 2.13 -1.81 1.36
C ILE A 29 1.04 -1.93 2.42
N GLN A 30 0.13 -2.87 2.21
CA GLN A 30 -1.00 -3.13 3.10
C GLN A 30 -1.21 -4.62 3.33
N ASN A 31 -2.09 -4.92 4.30
CA ASN A 31 -2.45 -6.27 4.70
C ASN A 31 -1.26 -7.09 5.20
N LEU A 32 -0.33 -6.43 5.88
CA LEU A 32 0.79 -7.11 6.53
C LEU A 32 0.33 -7.74 7.86
N PRO A 33 0.83 -8.94 8.23
CA PRO A 33 0.67 -9.48 9.57
C PRO A 33 1.19 -8.52 10.65
N ASN A 34 0.59 -8.56 11.85
CA ASN A 34 1.03 -7.71 12.97
C ASN A 34 2.47 -7.97 13.40
N GLU A 35 2.97 -9.19 13.20
CA GLU A 35 4.33 -9.60 13.54
C GLU A 35 5.35 -9.19 12.46
N THR A 36 4.92 -8.54 11.37
CA THR A 36 5.82 -8.11 10.30
C THR A 36 6.79 -7.07 10.82
N THR A 37 8.09 -7.35 10.69
CA THR A 37 9.15 -6.42 11.07
C THR A 37 9.71 -5.67 9.85
N PRO A 38 10.36 -4.49 10.04
CA PRO A 38 11.04 -3.80 8.96
C PRO A 38 12.07 -4.70 8.25
N MET A 39 12.79 -5.52 9.01
CA MET A 39 13.84 -6.40 8.48
C MET A 39 13.27 -7.50 7.56
N MET A 40 12.10 -8.06 7.88
CA MET A 40 11.45 -9.05 7.01
C MET A 40 11.07 -8.43 5.66
N LEU A 41 10.49 -7.23 5.67
CA LEU A 41 10.18 -6.52 4.42
C LEU A 41 11.45 -6.14 3.67
N GLN A 42 12.47 -5.64 4.37
CA GLN A 42 13.75 -5.32 3.75
C GLN A 42 14.33 -6.53 3.01
N MET A 43 14.33 -7.71 3.62
CA MET A 43 14.81 -8.95 3.00
C MET A 43 14.04 -9.37 1.75
N LEU A 44 12.73 -9.10 1.70
CA LEU A 44 11.91 -9.36 0.51
C LEU A 44 12.18 -8.36 -0.61
N PHE A 45 12.19 -7.06 -0.27
CA PHE A 45 12.29 -6.00 -1.27
C PHE A 45 13.72 -5.76 -1.76
N LEU A 46 14.77 -6.05 -0.97
CA LEU A 46 16.16 -5.89 -1.41
C LEU A 46 16.57 -6.83 -2.55
N GLN A 47 15.76 -7.85 -2.85
CA GLN A 47 15.97 -8.78 -3.96
C GLN A 47 15.75 -8.10 -5.33
N TYR A 48 15.04 -6.96 -5.35
CA TYR A 48 14.73 -6.23 -6.58
C TYR A 48 15.67 -5.03 -6.74
N PRO A 49 16.14 -4.74 -7.98
CA PRO A 49 17.06 -3.64 -8.22
C PRO A 49 16.52 -2.30 -7.76
N GLY A 50 17.40 -1.48 -7.18
CA GLY A 50 17.07 -0.09 -6.85
C GLY A 50 16.41 0.14 -5.49
N PHE A 51 16.26 -0.90 -4.67
CA PHE A 51 15.77 -0.76 -3.29
C PHE A 51 16.54 0.32 -2.51
N LYS A 52 15.80 1.17 -1.78
CA LYS A 52 16.36 2.23 -0.93
C LYS A 52 16.05 1.99 0.54
N GLU A 53 14.79 2.05 0.92
CA GLU A 53 14.38 1.94 2.32
C GLU A 53 13.01 1.29 2.49
N VAL A 54 12.78 0.74 3.69
CA VAL A 54 11.46 0.38 4.20
C VAL A 54 11.13 1.27 5.39
N ARG A 55 9.93 1.83 5.40
CA ARG A 55 9.38 2.60 6.52
C ARG A 55 8.07 2.00 7.00
N MET A 56 8.07 1.43 8.19
CA MET A 56 6.85 0.98 8.86
C MET A 56 6.07 2.19 9.39
N VAL A 57 4.74 2.09 9.47
CA VAL A 57 3.92 3.12 10.11
C VAL A 57 3.61 2.71 11.54
N GLU A 58 4.30 3.29 12.51
CA GLU A 58 4.17 2.93 13.93
C GLU A 58 2.74 3.12 14.48
N THR A 59 2.02 4.12 13.97
CA THR A 59 0.64 4.42 14.38
C THR A 59 -0.40 3.50 13.77
N LYS A 60 -0.03 2.69 12.77
CA LYS A 60 -0.94 1.79 12.06
C LYS A 60 -0.22 0.50 11.67
N PRO A 61 -0.30 -0.56 12.50
CA PRO A 61 0.26 -1.85 12.13
C PRO A 61 -0.41 -2.39 10.86
N GLY A 62 0.31 -3.24 10.13
CA GLY A 62 -0.21 -3.84 8.90
C GLY A 62 0.04 -3.01 7.63
N ILE A 63 0.70 -1.86 7.74
CA ILE A 63 1.08 -1.02 6.59
C ILE A 63 2.55 -0.59 6.64
N ALA A 64 3.13 -0.37 5.47
CA ALA A 64 4.50 0.12 5.30
C ALA A 64 4.65 0.90 3.99
N PHE A 65 5.75 1.62 3.87
CA PHE A 65 6.22 2.23 2.63
C PHE A 65 7.55 1.61 2.23
N VAL A 66 7.75 1.43 0.93
CA VAL A 66 9.02 0.97 0.36
C VAL A 66 9.44 1.94 -0.73
N GLU A 67 10.66 2.44 -0.65
CA GLU A 67 11.22 3.35 -1.64
C GLU A 67 12.23 2.64 -2.56
N TYR A 68 12.12 2.95 -3.85
CA TYR A 68 13.06 2.56 -4.90
C TYR A 68 13.71 3.79 -5.55
N GLY A 69 14.74 3.56 -6.36
CA GLY A 69 15.44 4.59 -7.11
C GLY A 69 14.55 5.28 -8.16
N ASP A 70 13.67 4.52 -8.81
CA ASP A 70 12.71 5.05 -9.80
C ASP A 70 11.40 4.24 -9.84
N GLU A 71 10.43 4.76 -10.58
CA GLU A 71 9.11 4.15 -10.76
C GLU A 71 9.13 2.83 -11.54
N MET A 72 10.11 2.61 -12.42
CA MET A 72 10.22 1.34 -13.16
C MET A 72 10.66 0.23 -12.22
N GLN A 73 11.64 0.50 -11.36
CA GLN A 73 12.17 -0.41 -10.35
C GLN A 73 11.11 -0.76 -9.31
N SER A 74 10.35 0.23 -8.82
CA SER A 74 9.23 -0.02 -7.90
C SER A 74 8.14 -0.87 -8.56
N THR A 75 7.84 -0.64 -9.84
CA THR A 75 6.87 -1.44 -10.62
C THR A 75 7.27 -2.91 -10.65
N VAL A 76 8.55 -3.21 -10.89
CA VAL A 76 9.07 -4.59 -10.93
C VAL A 76 8.84 -5.30 -9.60
N ALA A 77 9.21 -4.65 -8.49
CA ALA A 77 9.02 -5.21 -7.15
C ALA A 77 7.52 -5.40 -6.82
N MET A 78 6.70 -4.41 -7.17
CA MET A 78 5.24 -4.47 -7.00
C MET A 78 4.64 -5.67 -7.73
N GLN A 79 4.94 -5.85 -9.02
CA GLN A 79 4.39 -6.95 -9.81
C GLN A 79 4.83 -8.33 -9.28
N ALA A 80 6.07 -8.44 -8.79
CA ALA A 80 6.60 -9.70 -8.29
C ALA A 80 6.10 -10.07 -6.89
N LEU A 81 5.85 -9.08 -6.02
CA LEU A 81 5.43 -9.30 -4.63
C LEU A 81 3.92 -9.09 -4.40
N GLN A 82 3.16 -8.70 -5.42
CA GLN A 82 1.72 -8.53 -5.30
C GLN A 82 1.05 -9.85 -4.87
N GLY A 83 0.31 -9.80 -3.77
CA GLY A 83 -0.35 -10.98 -3.20
C GLY A 83 0.60 -11.96 -2.50
N PHE A 84 1.90 -11.63 -2.36
CA PHE A 84 2.84 -12.45 -1.62
C PHE A 84 2.37 -12.64 -0.18
N LYS A 85 2.41 -13.88 0.29
CA LYS A 85 1.89 -14.26 1.61
C LYS A 85 3.04 -14.43 2.59
N ILE A 86 3.26 -13.43 3.44
CA ILE A 86 4.19 -13.55 4.58
C ILE A 86 3.67 -14.63 5.55
N THR A 87 2.35 -14.66 5.75
CA THR A 87 1.62 -15.74 6.40
C THR A 87 0.50 -16.23 5.48
N PRO A 88 -0.01 -17.46 5.62
CA PRO A 88 -1.04 -18.02 4.73
C PRO A 88 -2.32 -17.17 4.60
N GLN A 89 -2.60 -16.34 5.60
CA GLN A 89 -3.83 -15.57 5.79
C GLN A 89 -3.73 -14.13 5.26
N ASN A 90 -2.52 -13.61 5.05
CA ASN A 90 -2.29 -12.20 4.74
C ASN A 90 -1.55 -12.06 3.39
N PRO A 91 -2.27 -12.12 2.26
CA PRO A 91 -1.69 -11.73 0.97
C PRO A 91 -1.41 -10.22 0.98
N MET A 92 -0.15 -9.84 0.86
CA MET A 92 0.29 -8.45 0.81
C MET A 92 -0.37 -7.72 -0.37
N LEU A 93 -0.86 -6.51 -0.11
CA LEU A 93 -1.40 -5.64 -1.13
C LEU A 93 -0.43 -4.48 -1.36
N ILE A 94 -0.01 -4.30 -2.60
CA ILE A 94 0.96 -3.28 -3.01
C ILE A 94 0.28 -2.33 -3.98
N THR A 95 0.47 -1.02 -3.75
CA THR A 95 0.01 0.06 -4.63
C THR A 95 1.09 1.13 -4.71
N TYR A 96 1.05 2.01 -5.71
CA TYR A 96 1.89 3.21 -5.67
C TYR A 96 1.43 4.13 -4.54
N ALA A 97 2.40 4.71 -3.82
CA ALA A 97 2.09 5.76 -2.86
C ALA A 97 1.54 6.99 -3.59
N LYS A 98 0.55 7.63 -2.98
CA LYS A 98 0.03 8.90 -3.48
C LYS A 98 1.05 9.99 -3.18
N LYS A 99 1.23 10.91 -4.13
CA LYS A 99 2.00 12.14 -3.90
C LYS A 99 1.27 13.07 -2.93
#